data_AF-A0A7K4FTI9-F1
#
_entry.id   AF-A0A7K4FTI9-F1
#
_cell.length_a   1.000
_cell.length_b   1.000
_cell.length_c   1.000
_cell.angle_alpha   90.00
_cell.angle_beta   90.00
_cell.angle_gamma   90.00
#
_symmetry.space_group_name_H-M   'P 1'
#
loop_
_entity.id
_entity.type
_entity.pdbx_description
1 polymer ?
#
loop_
_entity_poly.entity_id
_entity_poly.type
_entity_poly.pdbx_seq_one_letter_code
_entity_poly.pdbx_strand_id
1 'polypeptide(L)'
;MLSEMLALEEIYIAPRKINEIKVKEINVNELVNNGLIKEEEGFLYLTDKGIRRLMELRGIMDELQRIYMSIASGKEIKQSEVRNIEQLILDGYIIIDDDKVTLTFEGIKLVAQRIAEKMTRGH
;
A
#
# COMPACT_ATOMS: atom_id res chain seq x y z
N MET A 1 -5.20 -2.18 3.09
CA MET A 1 -4.22 -1.75 2.06
C MET A 1 -2.78 -2.16 2.40
N LEU A 2 -2.15 -1.61 3.46
CA LEU A 2 -0.71 -1.81 3.71
C LEU A 2 -0.32 -3.28 3.93
N SER A 3 -1.07 -4.02 4.75
CA SER A 3 -0.81 -5.45 5.00
C SER A 3 -0.91 -6.30 3.72
N GLU A 4 -1.90 -6.02 2.87
CA GLU A 4 -2.03 -6.64 1.54
C GLU A 4 -0.82 -6.32 0.67
N MET A 5 -0.46 -5.03 0.55
CA MET A 5 0.70 -4.61 -0.23
C MET A 5 1.97 -5.32 0.24
N LEU A 6 2.26 -5.33 1.55
CA LEU A 6 3.45 -5.96 2.10
C LEU A 6 3.50 -7.47 1.84
N ALA A 7 2.38 -8.16 1.96
CA ALA A 7 2.31 -9.59 1.68
C ALA A 7 2.56 -9.88 0.20
N LEU A 8 1.94 -9.12 -0.71
CA LEU A 8 2.18 -9.24 -2.14
C LEU A 8 3.64 -8.89 -2.50
N GLU A 9 4.25 -7.88 -1.85
CA GLU A 9 5.68 -7.56 -2.03
C GLU A 9 6.59 -8.72 -1.61
N GLU A 10 6.32 -9.36 -0.46
CA GLU A 10 7.11 -10.49 0.03
C GLU A 10 7.10 -11.68 -0.91
N ILE A 11 5.94 -11.95 -1.53
CA ILE A 11 5.74 -13.02 -2.52
C ILE A 11 6.32 -12.63 -3.89
N TYR A 12 6.25 -11.35 -4.26
CA TYR A 12 6.83 -10.84 -5.51
C TYR A 12 8.36 -10.98 -5.55
N ILE A 13 9.02 -10.73 -4.42
CA ILE A 13 10.48 -10.85 -4.31
C ILE A 13 10.93 -12.30 -4.48
N ALA A 14 10.22 -13.23 -3.84
CA ALA A 14 10.47 -14.66 -3.96
C ALA A 14 9.21 -15.43 -3.53
N PRO A 15 8.94 -16.60 -4.14
CA PRO A 15 7.88 -17.48 -3.67
C PRO A 15 8.02 -17.78 -2.17
N ARG A 16 6.90 -17.82 -1.45
CA ARG A 16 6.86 -17.99 0.02
C ARG A 16 6.00 -19.16 0.42
N LYS A 17 6.35 -19.86 1.49
CA LYS A 17 5.37 -20.70 2.18
C LYS A 17 4.44 -19.84 3.03
N ILE A 18 3.23 -20.33 3.31
CA ILE A 18 2.24 -19.59 4.12
C ILE A 18 2.82 -19.17 5.48
N ASN A 19 3.59 -20.05 6.13
CA ASN A 19 4.21 -19.80 7.43
C ASN A 19 5.44 -18.86 7.37
N GLU A 20 5.90 -18.47 6.18
CA GLU A 20 7.01 -17.53 6.00
C GLU A 20 6.54 -16.08 5.80
N ILE A 21 5.26 -15.86 5.56
CA ILE A 21 4.69 -14.52 5.41
C ILE A 21 4.78 -13.80 6.76
N LYS A 22 5.53 -12.70 6.80
CA LYS A 22 5.84 -11.99 8.05
C LYS A 22 4.74 -11.03 8.51
N VAL A 23 3.75 -10.79 7.65
CA VAL A 23 2.67 -9.84 7.90
C VAL A 23 1.63 -10.47 8.83
N LYS A 24 1.62 -10.04 10.10
CA LYS A 24 0.82 -10.65 11.18
C LYS A 24 -0.70 -10.57 11.02
N GLU A 25 -1.20 -9.77 10.08
CA GLU A 25 -2.64 -9.47 9.92
C GLU A 25 -3.18 -9.84 8.53
N ILE A 26 -2.44 -10.58 7.71
CA ILE A 26 -2.91 -10.92 6.36
C ILE A 26 -3.69 -12.23 6.32
N ASN A 27 -4.87 -12.20 5.72
CA ASN A 27 -5.63 -13.40 5.40
C ASN A 27 -5.19 -13.96 4.04
N VAL A 28 -4.26 -14.91 4.04
CA VAL A 28 -3.73 -15.53 2.81
C VAL A 28 -4.85 -16.19 1.99
N ASN A 29 -5.82 -16.83 2.64
CA ASN A 29 -6.95 -17.49 1.95
C ASN A 29 -7.79 -16.48 1.17
N GLU A 30 -7.97 -15.27 1.70
CA GLU A 30 -8.67 -14.21 0.99
C GLU A 30 -7.89 -13.76 -0.25
N LEU A 31 -6.56 -13.65 -0.16
CA LEU A 31 -5.72 -13.33 -1.32
C LEU A 31 -5.79 -14.41 -2.41
N VAL A 32 -5.85 -15.70 -2.04
CA VAL A 32 -6.05 -16.82 -2.97
C VAL A 32 -7.43 -16.74 -3.61
N ASN A 33 -8.50 -16.59 -2.80
CA ASN A 33 -9.88 -16.52 -3.29
C ASN A 33 -10.11 -15.32 -4.22
N ASN A 34 -9.45 -14.20 -3.94
CA ASN A 34 -9.46 -13.02 -4.81
C ASN A 34 -8.60 -13.19 -6.07
N GLY A 35 -7.91 -14.32 -6.22
CA GLY A 35 -7.06 -14.64 -7.36
C GLY A 35 -5.81 -13.77 -7.44
N LEU A 36 -5.37 -13.17 -6.34
CA LEU A 36 -4.15 -12.34 -6.29
C LEU A 36 -2.90 -13.21 -6.17
N ILE A 37 -3.03 -14.34 -5.50
CA ILE A 37 -1.96 -15.33 -5.35
C ILE A 37 -2.49 -16.72 -5.70
N LYS A 38 -1.59 -17.62 -6.06
CA LYS A 38 -1.85 -19.05 -6.23
C LYS A 38 -0.89 -19.86 -5.39
N GLU A 39 -1.33 -21.04 -4.95
CA GLU A 39 -0.48 -22.01 -4.27
C GLU A 39 -0.11 -23.13 -5.25
N GLU A 40 1.19 -23.44 -5.34
CA GLU A 40 1.74 -24.49 -6.19
C GLU A 40 2.89 -25.16 -5.43
N GLU A 41 2.82 -26.49 -5.25
CA GLU A 41 3.83 -27.27 -4.50
C GLU A 41 4.12 -26.76 -3.07
N GLY A 42 3.13 -26.16 -2.42
CA GLY A 42 3.25 -25.58 -1.07
C GLY A 42 3.90 -24.20 -1.03
N PHE A 43 4.13 -23.57 -2.19
CA PHE A 43 4.62 -22.20 -2.31
C PHE A 43 3.55 -21.28 -2.90
N LEU A 44 3.53 -20.05 -2.40
CA LEU A 44 2.68 -18.97 -2.86
C LEU A 44 3.40 -18.20 -3.96
N TYR A 45 2.67 -17.94 -5.05
CA TYR A 45 3.12 -17.15 -6.20
C TYR A 45 2.10 -16.07 -6.49
N LEU A 46 2.56 -14.90 -6.95
CA LEU A 46 1.64 -13.90 -7.49
C LEU A 46 1.06 -14.36 -8.84
N THR A 47 -0.22 -14.06 -9.03
CA THR A 47 -0.83 -14.11 -10.36
C THR A 47 -0.62 -12.78 -11.08
N ASP A 48 -0.93 -12.71 -12.39
CA ASP A 48 -0.93 -11.44 -13.12
C ASP A 48 -1.87 -10.40 -12.48
N LYS A 49 -3.01 -10.85 -11.94
CA LYS A 49 -3.94 -10.00 -11.19
C LYS A 49 -3.29 -9.47 -9.91
N GLY A 50 -2.58 -10.33 -9.18
CA GLY A 50 -1.81 -9.94 -8.00
C GLY A 50 -0.71 -8.92 -8.31
N ILE A 51 0.01 -9.09 -9.43
CA ILE A 51 1.05 -8.15 -9.86
C ILE A 51 0.43 -6.78 -10.16
N ARG A 52 -0.66 -6.73 -10.93
CA ARG A 52 -1.36 -5.46 -11.22
C ARG A 52 -1.84 -4.78 -9.94
N ARG A 53 -2.45 -5.54 -9.04
CA ARG A 53 -2.90 -5.05 -7.74
C ARG A 53 -1.74 -4.50 -6.91
N LEU A 54 -0.61 -5.20 -6.87
CA LEU A 54 0.58 -4.73 -6.17
C LEU A 54 1.09 -3.40 -6.74
N MET A 55 1.10 -3.22 -8.06
CA MET A 55 1.50 -1.96 -8.68
C MET A 55 0.54 -0.81 -8.35
N GLU A 56 -0.78 -1.07 -8.34
CA GLU A 56 -1.79 -0.09 -7.90
C GLU A 56 -1.56 0.37 -6.46
N LEU A 57 -1.38 -0.60 -5.55
CA LEU A 57 -1.13 -0.33 -4.13
C LEU A 57 0.15 0.48 -3.91
N ARG A 58 1.21 0.18 -4.66
CA ARG A 58 2.45 0.97 -4.65
C ARG A 58 2.23 2.39 -5.16
N GLY A 59 1.50 2.57 -6.26
CA GLY A 59 1.18 3.88 -6.80
C GLY A 59 0.39 4.75 -5.81
N ILE A 60 -0.58 4.16 -5.10
CA ILE A 60 -1.32 4.84 -4.05
C ILE A 60 -0.40 5.22 -2.87
N MET A 61 0.44 4.29 -2.41
CA MET A 61 1.37 4.54 -1.31
C MET A 61 2.39 5.63 -1.65
N ASP A 62 2.97 5.60 -2.85
CA ASP A 62 3.95 6.58 -3.31
C ASP A 62 3.31 7.98 -3.39
N GLU A 63 2.06 8.06 -3.83
CA GLU A 63 1.32 9.32 -3.86
C GLU A 63 1.04 9.85 -2.44
N LEU A 64 0.62 9.00 -1.51
CA LEU A 64 0.44 9.38 -0.10
C LEU A 64 1.76 9.85 0.53
N GLN A 65 2.87 9.18 0.23
CA GLN A 65 4.20 9.59 0.68
C GLN A 65 4.59 10.96 0.09
N ARG A 66 4.32 11.20 -1.20
CA ARG A 66 4.55 12.50 -1.84
C ARG A 66 3.75 13.59 -1.14
N ILE A 67 2.45 13.35 -0.88
CA ILE A 67 1.59 14.30 -0.19
C ILE A 67 2.13 14.60 1.21
N TYR A 68 2.46 13.56 1.97
CA TYR A 68 3.03 13.68 3.32
C TYR A 68 4.29 14.55 3.33
N MET A 69 5.23 14.28 2.43
CA MET A 69 6.50 15.01 2.35
C MET A 69 6.31 16.48 1.96
N SER A 70 5.40 16.78 1.04
CA SER A 70 5.05 18.15 0.67
C SER A 70 4.47 18.92 1.85
N ILE A 71 3.47 18.36 2.53
CA ILE A 71 2.84 18.99 3.70
C ILE A 71 3.87 19.21 4.82
N ALA A 72 4.72 18.21 5.10
CA ALA A 72 5.79 18.31 6.10
C ALA A 72 6.83 19.39 5.75
N SER A 73 7.00 19.69 4.47
CA SER A 73 7.88 20.77 3.97
C SER A 73 7.18 22.13 3.87
N GLY A 74 5.94 22.24 4.36
CA GLY A 74 5.13 23.46 4.27
C GLY A 74 4.63 23.78 2.86
N LYS A 75 4.70 22.83 1.92
CA LYS A 75 4.19 22.99 0.55
C LYS A 75 2.72 22.58 0.49
N GLU A 76 1.92 23.44 -0.11
CA GLU A 76 0.53 23.13 -0.43
C GLU A 76 0.44 22.27 -1.70
N ILE A 77 -0.58 21.44 -1.76
CA ILE A 77 -0.85 20.57 -2.91
C ILE A 77 -2.28 20.84 -3.35
N LYS A 78 -2.45 21.13 -4.63
CA LYS A 78 -3.77 21.29 -5.24
C LYS A 78 -4.36 19.96 -5.64
N GLN A 79 -5.69 19.88 -5.69
CA GLN A 79 -6.38 18.65 -6.10
C GLN A 79 -5.92 18.17 -7.49
N SER A 80 -5.64 19.10 -8.42
CA SER A 80 -5.21 18.80 -9.79
C SER A 80 -3.83 18.16 -9.89
N GLU A 81 -3.04 18.21 -8.81
CA GLU A 81 -1.73 17.60 -8.74
C GLU A 81 -1.77 16.16 -8.20
N VAL A 82 -2.93 15.69 -7.70
CA VAL A 82 -3.04 14.40 -7.03
C VAL A 82 -3.56 13.32 -7.96
N ARG A 83 -2.81 12.23 -8.07
CA ARG A 83 -3.22 11.02 -8.80
C ARG A 83 -4.13 10.16 -7.94
N ASN A 84 -5.09 9.46 -8.55
CA ASN A 84 -6.04 8.58 -7.86
C ASN A 84 -6.83 9.30 -6.74
N ILE A 85 -7.09 10.59 -6.89
CA ILE A 85 -7.67 11.44 -5.85
C ILE A 85 -9.01 10.89 -5.33
N GLU A 86 -9.87 10.41 -6.22
CA GLU A 86 -11.18 9.83 -5.88
C GLU A 86 -11.02 8.62 -4.95
N GLN A 87 -10.09 7.72 -5.26
CA GLN A 87 -9.81 6.54 -4.44
C GLN A 87 -9.23 6.94 -3.09
N LEU A 88 -8.31 7.91 -3.06
CA LEU A 88 -7.69 8.38 -1.82
C LEU A 88 -8.70 9.03 -0.87
N ILE A 89 -9.70 9.73 -1.42
CA ILE A 89 -10.83 10.28 -0.66
C ILE A 89 -11.74 9.16 -0.17
N LEU A 90 -12.12 8.23 -1.07
CA LEU A 90 -13.02 7.13 -0.75
C LEU A 90 -12.47 6.24 0.37
N ASP A 91 -11.16 5.97 0.33
CA ASP A 91 -10.48 5.21 1.38
C ASP A 91 -10.21 6.04 2.65
N GLY A 92 -10.53 7.33 2.63
CA GLY A 92 -10.43 8.23 3.79
C GLY A 92 -9.00 8.65 4.13
N TYR A 93 -8.05 8.57 3.21
CA TYR A 93 -6.65 8.96 3.48
C TYR A 93 -6.39 10.45 3.30
N ILE A 94 -7.19 11.12 2.47
CA ILE A 94 -7.08 12.56 2.23
C ILE A 94 -8.46 13.22 2.34
N ILE A 95 -8.44 14.52 2.56
CA ILE A 95 -9.57 15.43 2.41
C ILE A 95 -9.15 16.61 1.53
N ILE A 96 -10.14 17.22 0.87
CA ILE A 96 -9.94 18.45 0.11
C ILE A 96 -10.69 19.57 0.83
N ASP A 97 -10.00 20.68 1.06
CA ASP A 97 -10.58 21.92 1.59
C ASP A 97 -10.10 23.08 0.71
N ASP A 98 -11.01 23.84 0.10
CA ASP A 98 -10.71 24.94 -0.83
C ASP A 98 -9.58 24.64 -1.86
N ASP A 99 -9.73 23.55 -2.63
CA ASP A 99 -8.75 23.04 -3.62
C ASP A 99 -7.44 22.49 -3.02
N LYS A 100 -7.22 22.63 -1.71
CA LYS A 100 -6.04 22.14 -1.00
C LYS A 100 -6.24 20.73 -0.47
N VAL A 101 -5.29 19.87 -0.76
CA VAL A 101 -5.27 18.48 -0.27
C VAL A 101 -4.57 18.40 1.08
N THR A 102 -5.23 17.77 2.04
CA THR A 102 -4.68 17.48 3.37
C THR A 102 -4.77 15.98 3.66
N LEU A 103 -3.78 15.42 4.34
CA LEU A 103 -3.85 14.04 4.82
C LEU A 103 -4.75 13.95 6.06
N THR A 104 -5.57 12.91 6.11
CA THR A 104 -6.25 12.54 7.34
C THR A 104 -5.28 11.86 8.31
N PHE A 105 -5.73 11.64 9.55
CA PHE A 105 -4.97 10.86 10.52
C PHE A 105 -4.64 9.45 9.99
N GLU A 106 -5.58 8.78 9.32
CA GLU A 106 -5.35 7.45 8.75
C GLU A 106 -4.33 7.49 7.59
N GLY A 107 -4.38 8.53 6.74
CA GLY A 107 -3.37 8.73 5.71
C GLY A 107 -1.95 8.92 6.28
N ILE A 108 -1.82 9.74 7.33
CA ILE A 108 -0.54 9.96 8.03
C ILE A 108 -0.05 8.65 8.66
N LYS A 109 -0.92 7.95 9.39
CA LYS A 109 -0.60 6.69 10.06
C LYS A 109 -0.12 5.64 9.07
N LEU A 110 -0.78 5.52 7.92
CA LEU A 110 -0.41 4.56 6.88
C LEU A 110 1.01 4.83 6.34
N VAL A 111 1.32 6.09 6.04
CA VAL A 111 2.67 6.50 5.59
C VAL A 111 3.70 6.25 6.68
N ALA A 112 3.41 6.61 7.93
CA ALA A 112 4.32 6.40 9.06
C ALA A 112 4.62 4.90 9.28
N GLN A 113 3.59 4.04 9.22
CA GLN A 113 3.76 2.59 9.29
C GLN A 113 4.63 2.06 8.14
N ARG A 114 4.42 2.53 6.91
CA ARG A 114 5.27 2.15 5.76
C ARG A 114 6.72 2.57 5.95
N ILE A 115 6.97 3.76 6.50
CA ILE A 115 8.32 4.25 6.80
C ILE A 115 8.98 3.37 7.87
N ALA A 116 8.27 3.08 8.96
CA ALA A 116 8.77 2.21 10.03
C ALA A 116 9.13 0.81 9.50
N GLU A 117 8.26 0.20 8.69
CA GLU A 117 8.49 -1.11 8.05
C GLU A 117 9.74 -1.12 7.16
N LYS A 118 9.96 -0.05 6.37
CA LYS A 118 11.17 0.08 5.55
C LYS A 118 12.43 0.17 6.42
N MET A 119 12.38 0.89 7.53
CA MET A 119 13.52 1.00 8.45
C MET A 119 13.83 -0.34 9.12
N THR A 120 12.81 -1.07 9.59
CA THR A 120 13.00 -2.37 10.25
C THR A 120 13.51 -3.47 9.32
N ARG A 121 13.20 -3.39 8.01
CA ARG A 121 13.64 -4.38 7.01
C ARG A 121 15.03 -4.07 6.42
N GLY A 122 15.55 -2.86 6.65
CA GLY A 122 16.90 -2.46 6.23
C GLY A 122 18.00 -2.82 7.24
N HIS A 123 17.64 -3.46 8.36
CA HIS A 123 18.54 -3.93 9.42
C HIS A 123 18.60 -5.46 9.45
#